data_AF-A0A5B7J6K1-F1
#
_entry.id   AF-A0A5B7J6K1-F1
#
_cell.length_a   1.000
_cell.length_b   1.000
_cell.length_c   1.000
_cell.angle_alpha   90.00
_cell.angle_beta   90.00
_cell.angle_gamma   90.00
#
_symmetry.space_group_name_H-M   'P 1'
#
loop_
_entity.id
_entity.type
_entity.pdbx_description
1 polymer ?
#
loop_
_entity_poly.entity_id
_entity_poly.type
_entity_poly.pdbx_seq_one_letter_code
_entity_poly.pdbx_strand_id
1 'polypeptide(L)'
;MFMTKLSKYPHIQAIHVYCDESVNGSRSGCGLFIRDYISANLYTNTEVSRRLPAPMSSTKGELYAVLEALHIVAPLHKNSGCIVRPSIHLPHGL
;
A
#
# COMPACT_ATOMS: atom_id res chain seq x y z
N MET A 1 -10.20 -8.48 12.64
CA MET A 1 -9.61 -9.57 13.48
C MET A 1 -8.99 -10.62 12.54
N PHE A 2 -7.67 -10.60 12.34
CA PHE A 2 -6.95 -11.52 11.41
C PHE A 2 -5.50 -11.84 11.85
N MET A 3 -5.13 -11.52 13.09
CA MET A 3 -3.75 -11.64 13.62
C MET A 3 -3.55 -12.92 14.45
N THR A 4 -3.71 -14.10 13.86
CA THR A 4 -3.42 -15.36 14.61
C THR A 4 -2.57 -16.39 13.86
N LYS A 5 -2.11 -16.12 12.63
CA LYS A 5 -1.40 -17.13 11.81
C LYS A 5 -0.04 -16.75 11.24
N LEU A 6 0.59 -15.67 11.70
CA LEU A 6 1.96 -15.33 11.29
C LEU A 6 3.04 -15.86 12.24
N SER A 7 2.68 -16.42 13.40
CA SER A 7 3.64 -16.89 14.42
C SER A 7 4.50 -18.09 14.02
N LYS A 8 4.23 -18.74 12.87
CA LYS A 8 4.99 -19.92 12.41
C LYS A 8 6.24 -19.58 11.60
N TYR A 9 6.50 -18.31 11.30
CA TYR A 9 7.64 -17.92 10.48
C TYR A 9 8.39 -16.73 11.10
N PRO A 10 9.44 -16.98 11.90
CA PRO A 10 10.18 -15.92 12.59
C PRO A 10 10.98 -14.99 11.66
N HIS A 11 11.03 -15.27 10.35
CA HIS A 11 11.79 -14.53 9.34
C HIS A 11 10.97 -13.96 8.18
N ILE A 12 9.64 -14.05 8.22
CA ILE A 12 8.81 -13.44 7.17
C ILE A 12 8.59 -11.96 7.52
N GLN A 13 9.32 -11.08 6.83
CA GLN A 13 8.98 -9.66 6.73
C GLN A 13 7.58 -9.54 6.11
N ALA A 14 6.74 -8.72 6.74
CA ALA A 14 5.39 -8.44 6.24
C ALA A 14 5.30 -6.97 5.86
N ILE A 15 4.83 -6.69 4.64
CA ILE A 15 4.66 -5.32 4.16
C ILE A 15 3.16 -5.07 4.01
N HIS A 16 2.65 -4.13 4.78
CA HIS A 16 1.28 -3.62 4.65
C HIS A 16 1.33 -2.31 3.89
N VAL A 17 0.53 -2.20 2.83
CA VAL A 17 0.40 -0.94 2.10
C VAL A 17 -1.04 -0.48 2.14
N TYR A 18 -1.26 0.72 2.65
CA TYR A 18 -2.52 1.44 2.55
C TYR A 18 -2.40 2.41 1.39
N CYS A 19 -3.38 2.40 0.49
CA CYS A 19 -3.40 3.24 -0.69
C CYS A 19 -4.72 3.99 -0.72
N ASP A 20 -4.66 5.27 -1.05
CA ASP A 20 -5.83 6.14 -1.18
C ASP A 20 -5.62 7.08 -2.36
N GLU A 21 -6.68 7.39 -3.07
CA GLU A 21 -6.68 8.42 -4.10
C GLU A 21 -7.15 9.76 -3.53
N SER A 22 -6.63 10.83 -4.10
CA SER A 22 -7.17 12.16 -3.89
C SER A 22 -7.58 12.72 -5.24
N VAL A 23 -8.87 12.96 -5.43
CA VAL A 23 -9.39 13.62 -6.63
C VAL A 23 -9.96 14.97 -6.21
N ASN A 24 -9.36 16.06 -6.71
CA ASN A 24 -9.83 17.42 -6.51
C ASN A 24 -9.94 18.14 -7.85
N GLY A 25 -11.13 18.12 -8.44
CA GLY A 25 -11.43 18.76 -9.73
C GLY A 25 -10.49 18.27 -10.84
N SER A 26 -9.62 19.15 -11.35
CA SER A 26 -8.65 18.84 -12.40
C SER A 26 -7.34 18.22 -11.90
N ARG A 27 -7.17 18.04 -10.58
CA ARG A 27 -5.98 17.46 -9.98
C ARG A 27 -6.35 16.11 -9.40
N SER A 28 -5.60 15.08 -9.75
CA SER A 28 -5.63 13.82 -9.01
C SER A 28 -4.24 13.49 -8.49
N GLY A 29 -4.22 12.76 -7.39
CA GLY A 29 -3.03 12.23 -6.75
C GLY A 29 -3.35 10.90 -6.10
N CYS A 30 -2.31 10.20 -5.67
CA CYS A 30 -2.43 9.05 -4.80
C CYS A 30 -1.49 9.22 -3.60
N GLY A 31 -1.97 8.78 -2.45
CA GLY A 31 -1.21 8.64 -1.23
C GLY A 31 -1.03 7.16 -0.91
N LEU A 32 0.17 6.78 -0.52
CA LEU A 32 0.51 5.45 -0.05
C LEU A 32 1.12 5.56 1.33
N PHE A 33 0.68 4.70 2.24
CA PHE A 33 1.29 4.49 3.53
C PHE A 33 1.76 3.05 3.62
N ILE A 34 3.08 2.87 3.61
CA ILE A 34 3.74 1.56 3.67
C ILE A 34 4.20 1.35 5.10
N ARG A 35 3.79 0.22 5.69
CA ARG A 35 4.29 -0.26 6.97
C ARG A 35 5.04 -1.57 6.75
N ASP A 36 6.35 -1.51 6.91
CA ASP A 36 7.25 -2.65 6.77
C ASP A 36 7.61 -3.21 8.15
N TYR A 37 7.16 -4.43 8.43
CA TYR A 37 7.35 -5.11 9.70
C TYR A 37 8.66 -5.92 9.69
N ILE A 38 9.63 -5.44 10.45
CA ILE A 38 10.90 -6.14 10.74
C ILE A 38 10.65 -7.24 11.78
N SER A 39 9.75 -7.00 12.75
CA SER A 39 9.24 -7.99 13.70
C SER A 39 7.82 -7.65 14.12
N ALA A 40 7.16 -8.50 14.91
CA ALA A 40 5.76 -8.31 15.32
C ALA A 40 5.49 -6.92 15.95
N ASN A 41 6.47 -6.33 16.64
CA ASN A 41 6.35 -5.04 17.31
C ASN A 41 7.31 -3.97 16.77
N LEU A 42 8.11 -4.28 15.75
CA LEU A 42 9.07 -3.36 15.15
C LEU A 42 8.76 -3.18 13.67
N TYR A 43 8.44 -1.95 13.29
CA TYR A 43 8.14 -1.60 11.91
C TYR A 43 8.68 -0.22 11.56
N THR A 44 8.90 0.00 10.27
CA THR A 44 9.14 1.32 9.69
C THR A 44 7.90 1.76 8.94
N ASN A 45 7.61 3.06 8.97
CA ASN A 45 6.55 3.66 8.18
C ASN A 45 7.17 4.52 7.09
N THR A 46 6.61 4.44 5.88
CA THR A 46 6.97 5.28 4.75
C THR A 46 5.71 5.84 4.12
N GLU A 47 5.65 7.16 4.01
CA GLU A 47 4.60 7.86 3.27
C GLU A 47 5.10 8.22 1.88
N VAL A 48 4.29 7.93 0.87
CA VAL A 48 4.57 8.29 -0.52
C VAL A 48 3.36 9.01 -1.07
N SER A 49 3.54 10.26 -1.49
CA SER A 49 2.53 11.01 -2.22
C SER A 49 2.98 11.22 -3.65
N ARG A 50 2.13 10.88 -4.62
CA ARG A 50 2.40 11.10 -6.04
C ARG A 50 1.26 11.84 -6.69
N ARG A 51 1.60 12.84 -7.47
CA ARG A 51 0.65 13.53 -8.33
C ARG A 51 0.43 12.73 -9.61
N LEU A 52 -0.82 12.48 -9.95
CA LEU A 52 -1.16 11.76 -11.16
C LEU A 52 -1.13 12.70 -12.38
N PRO A 53 -0.79 12.19 -13.58
CA PRO A 53 -0.47 13.01 -14.74
C PRO A 53 -1.70 13.69 -15.38
N ALA A 54 -2.91 13.22 -15.08
CA ALA A 54 -4.14 13.75 -15.63
C ALA A 54 -5.28 13.66 -14.59
N PRO A 55 -6.31 14.52 -14.69
CA PRO A 55 -7.55 14.32 -13.96
C PRO A 55 -8.09 12.91 -14.21
N MET A 56 -8.47 12.21 -13.15
CA MET A 56 -8.99 10.84 -13.21
C MET A 56 -10.26 10.73 -12.39
N SER A 57 -11.12 9.77 -12.75
CA SER A 57 -12.21 9.33 -11.88
C SER A 57 -11.63 8.65 -10.63
N SER A 58 -12.40 8.60 -9.53
CA SER A 58 -12.00 7.89 -8.30
C SER A 58 -11.51 6.48 -8.59
N THR A 59 -12.29 5.69 -9.33
CA THR A 59 -11.95 4.30 -9.67
C THR A 59 -10.60 4.17 -10.42
N LYS A 60 -10.29 5.13 -11.31
CA LYS A 60 -8.98 5.16 -11.98
C LYS A 60 -7.87 5.57 -11.02
N GLY A 61 -8.14 6.54 -10.14
CA GLY A 61 -7.22 6.96 -9.09
C GLY A 61 -6.84 5.81 -8.15
N GLU A 62 -7.83 5.06 -7.66
CA GLU A 62 -7.66 3.87 -6.82
C GLU A 62 -6.79 2.81 -7.52
N LEU A 63 -7.09 2.50 -8.78
CA LEU A 63 -6.30 1.53 -9.56
C LEU A 63 -4.85 1.98 -9.71
N TYR A 64 -4.62 3.28 -9.96
CA TYR A 64 -3.28 3.84 -10.03
C TYR A 64 -2.55 3.79 -8.69
N ALA A 65 -3.24 4.05 -7.58
CA ALA A 65 -2.67 3.94 -6.24
C ALA A 65 -2.20 2.49 -5.96
N VAL A 66 -3.00 1.49 -6.33
CA VAL A 66 -2.63 0.07 -6.20
C VAL A 66 -1.45 -0.29 -7.11
N LEU A 67 -1.44 0.17 -8.37
CA LEU A 67 -0.33 -0.06 -9.29
C LEU A 67 0.97 0.55 -8.76
N GLU A 68 0.90 1.76 -8.20
CA GLU A 68 2.06 2.40 -7.57
C GLU A 68 2.56 1.64 -6.34
N ALA A 69 1.66 1.17 -5.48
CA ALA A 69 2.02 0.31 -4.36
C ALA A 69 2.73 -0.96 -4.82
N LEU A 70 2.22 -1.62 -5.87
CA LEU A 70 2.86 -2.80 -6.44
C LEU A 70 4.23 -2.49 -7.06
N HIS A 71 4.39 -1.36 -7.75
CA HIS A 71 5.68 -0.95 -8.31
C HIS A 71 6.74 -0.69 -7.22
N ILE A 72 6.35 -0.14 -6.08
CA ILE A 72 7.28 0.12 -4.97
C ILE A 72 7.64 -1.18 -4.25
N VAL A 73 6.67 -2.07 -4.04
CA VAL A 73 6.90 -3.29 -3.23
C VAL A 73 7.43 -4.46 -4.06
N ALA A 74 7.18 -4.55 -5.36
CA ALA A 74 7.67 -5.65 -6.19
C ALA A 74 9.22 -5.81 -6.16
N PRO A 75 10.02 -4.73 -6.21
CA PRO A 75 11.47 -4.81 -6.00
C PRO A 75 11.86 -5.33 -4.60
N LEU A 76 11.10 -4.98 -3.55
CA LEU A 76 11.36 -5.43 -2.18
C LEU A 76 11.14 -6.95 -2.03
N HIS A 77 10.12 -7.48 -2.71
CA HIS A 77 9.81 -8.91 -2.74
C HIS A 77 10.85 -9.76 -3.47
N LYS A 78 11.49 -9.22 -4.51
CA LYS A 78 12.46 -10.00 -5.29
C LYS A 78 13.73 -10.37 -4.50
N ASN A 79 14.05 -9.62 -3.44
CA ASN A 79 15.25 -9.82 -2.63
C ASN A 79 15.00 -10.49 -1.26
N SER A 80 13.75 -10.71 -0.86
CA SER A 80 13.41 -11.26 0.45
C SER A 80 12.10 -12.03 0.36
N GLY A 81 11.99 -13.21 0.98
CA GLY A 81 10.76 -14.02 1.03
C GLY A 81 9.64 -13.40 1.88
N CYS A 82 9.34 -12.13 1.62
CA CYS A 82 8.37 -11.32 2.33
C CYS A 82 6.96 -11.53 1.76
N ILE A 83 5.93 -11.33 2.59
CA ILE A 83 4.53 -11.40 2.14
C ILE A 83 4.00 -9.98 2.01
N VAL A 84 3.56 -9.62 0.81
CA VAL A 84 2.99 -8.29 0.51
C VAL A 84 1.47 -8.36 0.62
N ARG A 85 0.89 -7.52 1.47
CA ARG A 85 -0.57 -7.41 1.62
C ARG A 85 -1.02 -5.97 1.35
N PRO A 86 -1.43 -5.65 0.10
CA PRO A 86 -2.08 -4.38 -0.16
C PRO A 86 -3.44 -4.38 0.54
N SER A 87 -3.70 -3.32 1.32
CA SER A 87 -4.98 -3.04 1.95
C SER A 87 -5.55 -1.79 1.30
N ILE A 88 -6.66 -1.95 0.57
CA ILE A 88 -7.37 -0.83 -0.05
C ILE A 88 -8.34 -0.30 1.00
N HIS A 89 -8.22 0.98 1.34
CA HIS A 89 -9.26 1.66 2.12
C HIS A 89 -10.24 2.24 1.11
N LEU A 90 -11.28 1.48 0.76
CA LEU A 90 -12.40 2.01 -0.01
C LEU A 90 -13.14 3.02 0.88
N PRO A 91 -13.26 4.30 0.51
CA PRO A 91 -14.11 5.21 1.25
C PRO A 91 -15.55 4.65 1.17
N HIS A 92 -16.19 4.53 2.33
CA HIS A 92 -17.59 4.15 2.43
C HIS A 92 -18.45 5.11 1.58
N GLY A 93 -19.10 4.58 0.55
CA GLY A 93 -20.29 5.20 -0.05
C GLY A 93 -20.19 5.55 -1.54
N LEU A 94 -20.62 4.61 -2.37
CA LEU A 94 -21.48 4.85 -3.54
C LEU A 94 -22.55 3.77 -3.59
#